data_AF-A0A6M2A314-F1
#
_entry.id   AF-A0A6M2A314-F1
#
_cell.length_a   1.000
_cell.length_b   1.000
_cell.length_c   1.000
_cell.angle_alpha   90.00
_cell.angle_beta   90.00
_cell.angle_gamma   90.00
#
_symmetry.space_group_name_H-M   'P 1'
#
loop_
_entity.id
_entity.type
_entity.pdbx_description
1 polymer ?
#
loop_
_entity_poly.entity_id
_entity_poly.type
_entity_poly.pdbx_seq_one_letter_code
_entity_poly.pdbx_strand_id
1 'polypeptide(L)' 'MAEALTNEVLKGICDNNFELAHFAIALGRYYLASGRETHLRDIIRDIKKHPDPKYIEELKEIDEIERRAQEHNAASANE' A
#
# COMPACT_ATOMS: atom_id res chain seq x y z
N MET A 1 -11.40 17.72 10.56
CA MET A 1 -11.40 18.37 9.24
C MET A 1 -10.60 17.52 8.28
N ALA A 2 -11.03 17.34 7.04
CA ALA A 2 -10.21 16.66 6.03
C ALA A 2 -9.10 17.63 5.59
N GLU A 3 -7.85 17.28 5.87
CA GLU A 3 -6.69 18.05 5.39
C GLU A 3 -6.69 18.05 3.86
N ALA A 4 -6.61 19.23 3.24
CA ALA A 4 -6.58 19.35 1.79
C ALA A 4 -5.22 18.84 1.27
N LEU A 5 -5.25 18.04 0.20
CA LEU A 5 -4.03 17.56 -0.46
C LEU A 5 -3.39 18.73 -1.24
N THR A 6 -2.53 19.49 -0.57
CA THR A 6 -1.73 20.57 -1.18
C THR A 6 -0.27 20.16 -1.29
N ASN A 7 0.48 20.85 -2.16
CA ASN A 7 1.93 20.64 -2.27
C ASN A 7 2.66 20.86 -0.93
N GLU A 8 2.15 21.75 -0.06
CA GLU A 8 2.74 21.99 1.26
C GLU A 8 2.57 20.78 2.19
N VAL A 9 1.40 20.15 2.17
CA VAL A 9 1.08 18.95 2.98
C VAL A 9 1.87 17.72 2.53
N LEU A 10 2.34 17.73 1.28
CA LEU A 10 3.08 16.64 0.64
C LEU A 10 4.60 16.84 0.66
N LYS A 11 5.07 18.02 1.08
CA LYS A 11 6.48 18.38 1.08
C LYS A 11 7.27 17.52 2.08
N GLY A 12 8.39 16.96 1.63
CA GLY A 12 9.31 16.20 2.49
C GLY A 12 8.90 14.76 2.77
N ILE A 13 7.86 14.24 2.11
CA ILE A 13 7.49 12.81 2.17
C ILE A 13 8.44 11.99 1.28
N CYS A 14 8.70 12.48 0.08
CA CYS A 14 9.68 11.95 -0.87
C CYS A 14 10.60 13.08 -1.33
N ASP A 15 11.70 12.76 -2.03
CA ASP A 15 12.67 13.75 -2.47
C ASP A 15 12.06 14.76 -3.45
N ASN A 16 11.04 14.34 -4.18
CA ASN A 16 10.27 15.20 -5.08
C ASN A 16 8.84 14.68 -5.33
N ASN A 17 8.02 15.51 -5.97
CA ASN A 17 6.63 15.19 -6.28
C ASN A 17 6.47 14.04 -7.30
N PHE A 18 7.46 13.79 -8.16
CA PHE A 18 7.39 12.70 -9.13
C PHE A 18 7.54 11.35 -8.45
N GLU A 19 8.46 11.24 -7.49
CA GLU A 19 8.62 10.03 -6.66
C GLU A 19 7.36 9.75 -5.83
N LEU A 20 6.80 10.79 -5.20
CA LEU A 20 5.55 10.66 -4.47
C LEU A 20 4.41 10.17 -5.37
N ALA A 21 4.27 10.75 -6.57
CA ALA A 21 3.26 10.31 -7.53
C ALA A 21 3.50 8.88 -7.99
N HIS A 22 4.74 8.52 -8.30
CA HIS A 22 5.12 7.17 -8.71
C HIS A 22 4.79 6.16 -7.61
N PHE A 23 5.14 6.46 -6.36
CA PHE A 23 4.87 5.61 -5.22
C PHE A 23 3.36 5.48 -4.98
N ALA A 24 2.60 6.58 -5.00
CA ALA A 24 1.14 6.56 -4.86
C ALA A 24 0.45 5.72 -5.95
N ILE A 25 0.90 5.82 -7.20
CA ILE A 25 0.38 5.01 -8.32
C ILE A 25 0.70 3.52 -8.09
N ALA A 26 1.92 3.19 -7.68
CA ALA A 26 2.33 1.82 -7.44
C ALA A 26 1.54 1.19 -6.29
N LEU A 27 1.38 1.90 -5.18
CA LEU A 27 0.61 1.45 -4.01
C LEU A 27 -0.88 1.32 -4.34
N GLY A 28 -1.45 2.28 -5.09
CA GLY A 28 -2.84 2.20 -5.56
C GLY A 28 -3.10 1.01 -6.48
N ARG A 29 -2.17 0.70 -7.40
CA ARG A 29 -2.25 -0.49 -8.26
C ARG A 29 -2.20 -1.78 -7.45
N TYR A 30 -1.35 -1.85 -6.42
CA TYR A 30 -1.28 -2.99 -5.52
C TYR A 30 -2.62 -3.18 -4.79
N TYR A 31 -3.17 -2.15 -4.16
CA TYR A 31 -4.45 -2.28 -3.45
C TYR A 31 -5.60 -2.71 -4.39
N LEU A 32 -5.64 -2.16 -5.61
CA LEU A 32 -6.61 -2.58 -6.61
C LEU A 32 -6.46 -4.07 -6.98
N ALA A 33 -5.23 -4.54 -7.17
CA ALA A 33 -4.94 -5.94 -7.49
C ALA A 33 -5.29 -6.90 -6.34
N SER A 34 -5.09 -6.47 -5.09
CA SER A 34 -5.49 -7.22 -3.89
C SER A 34 -6.99 -7.11 -3.57
N GLY A 35 -7.80 -6.49 -4.46
CA GLY A 35 -9.24 -6.33 -4.26
C GLY A 35 -9.65 -5.37 -3.15
N ARG A 36 -8.72 -4.53 -2.68
CA ARG A 36 -8.95 -3.54 -1.61
C ARG A 36 -9.36 -2.22 -2.23
N GLU A 37 -10.59 -1.77 -1.92
CA GLU A 37 -11.00 -0.41 -2.24
C GLU A 37 -10.28 0.57 -1.31
N THR A 38 -9.66 1.60 -1.88
CA THR A 38 -8.90 2.60 -1.13
C THR A 38 -9.10 3.99 -1.73
N HIS A 39 -9.01 5.02 -0.89
CA HIS A 39 -9.03 6.39 -1.35
C HIS A 39 -7.61 6.96 -1.40
N LEU A 40 -7.40 7.95 -2.28
CA LEU A 40 -6.10 8.63 -2.40
C LEU A 40 -5.57 9.15 -1.05
N ARG A 41 -6.46 9.61 -0.16
CA ARG A 41 -6.07 10.08 1.17
C ARG A 41 -5.45 9.01 2.06
N ASP A 42 -5.87 7.76 1.88
CA ASP A 42 -5.40 6.63 2.67
C ASP A 42 -4.08 6.14 2.10
N ILE A 43 -3.95 6.09 0.76
CA ILE A 43 -2.67 5.88 0.06
C ILE A 43 -1.60 6.87 0.55
N ILE A 44 -1.91 8.17 0.53
CA ILE A 44 -0.96 9.20 0.99
C ILE A 44 -0.64 9.05 2.48
N ARG A 45 -1.61 8.63 3.31
CA ARG A 45 -1.37 8.36 4.73
C ARG A 45 -0.39 7.22 4.92
N ASP A 46 -0.49 6.17 4.11
CA ASP A 46 0.38 5.01 4.21
C ASP A 46 1.79 5.34 3.72
N ILE A 47 1.94 6.13 2.64
CA ILE A 47 3.24 6.66 2.23
C ILE A 47 3.86 7.55 3.32
N LYS A 48 3.06 8.39 4.00
CA LYS A 48 3.57 9.20 5.11
C LYS A 48 4.11 8.35 6.27
N LYS A 49 3.50 7.19 6.53
CA LYS A 49 3.95 6.25 7.58
C LYS A 49 5.14 5.42 7.13
N HIS A 50 5.17 5.07 5.84
CA HIS A 50 6.15 4.21 5.22
C HIS A 50 6.69 4.89 3.95
N PRO A 51 7.60 5.88 4.09
CA PRO A 51 8.09 6.67 2.95
C PRO A 51 9.09 5.92 2.07
N ASP A 52 9.49 4.70 2.45
CA ASP A 52 10.36 3.85 1.65
C ASP A 52 9.54 3.06 0.60
N PRO A 53 9.82 3.19 -0.71
CA PRO A 53 9.18 2.41 -1.77
C PRO A 53 9.23 0.89 -1.57
N LYS A 54 10.20 0.36 -0.82
CA LYS A 54 10.30 -1.06 -0.46
C LYS A 54 9.08 -1.57 0.31
N TYR A 55 8.32 -0.68 0.94
CA TYR A 55 7.09 -1.02 1.63
C TYR A 55 6.10 -1.81 0.75
N ILE A 56 6.05 -1.54 -0.57
CA ILE A 56 5.19 -2.31 -1.48
C ILE A 56 5.66 -3.77 -1.63
N GLU A 57 6.96 -4.00 -1.60
CA GLU A 57 7.53 -5.35 -1.67
C GLU A 57 7.17 -6.12 -0.39
N GLU A 58 7.33 -5.50 0.78
CA GLU A 58 6.92 -6.06 2.06
C GLU A 58 5.43 -6.43 2.09
N LEU A 59 4.56 -5.55 1.58
CA LEU A 59 3.12 -5.80 1.49
C LEU A 59 2.78 -7.02 0.61
N LYS A 60 3.47 -7.18 -0.52
CA LYS A 60 3.30 -8.35 -1.40
C LYS A 60 3.77 -9.64 -0.74
N GLU A 61 4.88 -9.58 0.00
CA GLU A 61 5.38 -10.74 0.75
C GLU A 61 4.39 -11.18 1.84
N ILE A 62 3.83 -10.22 2.57
CA ILE A 62 2.80 -10.48 3.60
C ILE A 62 1.57 -11.15 2.97
N ASP A 63 1.01 -10.57 1.90
CA ASP A 63 -0.17 -11.14 1.23
C ASP A 63 0.08 -12.57 0.72
N GLU A 64 1.28 -12.85 0.20
CA GLU A 64 1.64 -14.20 -0.26
C GLU A 64 1.79 -15.20 0.91
N ILE A 65 2.34 -14.77 2.05
CA ILE A 65 2.39 -15.60 3.26
C ILE A 65 0.98 -15.93 3.75
N GLU A 66 0.09 -14.94 3.81
CA GLU A 66 -1.30 -15.13 4.24
C GLU A 66 -2.06 -16.08 3.30
N ARG A 67 -1.88 -15.92 1.98
CA ARG A 67 -2.47 -16.81 0.97
C ARG A 67 -2.05 -18.26 1.19
N ARG A 68 -0.75 -18.52 1.38
CA ARG A 68 -0.23 -19.87 1.64
C ARG A 68 -0.76 -20.46 2.95
N ALA A 69 -0.87 -19.64 4.00
CA ALA A 69 -1.41 -20.07 5.28
C ALA A 69 -2.89 -20.49 5.17
N GLN A 70 -3.68 -19.76 4.39
CA GLN A 70 -5.09 -20.09 4.12
C GLN A 70 -5.22 -21.39 3.32
N GLU A 71 -4.37 -21.61 2.31
CA GLU A 71 -4.34 -22.84 1.51
C GLU A 71 -3.99 -24.07 2.36
N HIS A 72 -2.99 -23.95 3.24
CA HIS A 72 -2.62 -25.03 4.15
C HIS A 72 -3.76 -25.39 5.12
N ASN A 73 -4.42 -24.39 5.71
CA ASN A 73 -5.53 -24.62 6.63
C ASN A 73 -6.77 -25.22 5.94
N ALA A 74 -7.06 -24.83 4.69
CA ALA A 74 -8.13 -25.42 3.91
C ALA A 74 -7.86 -26.88 3.52
N ALA A 75 -6.59 -27.23 3.26
CA ALA A 75 -6.19 -28.60 2.98
C ALA A 75 -6.33 -29.51 4.23
N SER A 76 -5.90 -29.03 5.40
CA SER A 76 -5.99 -29.80 6.66
C SER A 76 -7.40 -29.92 7.25
N ALA A 77 -8.36 -29.10 6.82
CA ALA A 77 -9.76 -29.15 7.28
C ALA A 77 -10.62 -30.17 6.52
N ASN A 78 -10.09 -30.78 5.45
CA ASN A 78 -10.78 -31.71 4.56
C ASN A 78 -10.30 -33.17 4.72
N GLU A 79 -9.45 -33.45 5.72
CA GLU A 79 -9.01 -34.78 6.17
C GLU A 79 -9.70 -35.14 7.50
#